data_AF-A0A9E2EHR0-F1
#
_entry.id   AF-A0A9E2EHR0-F1
#
_cell.length_a   1.000
_cell.length_b   1.000
_cell.length_c   1.000
_cell.angle_alpha   90.00
_cell.angle_beta   90.00
_cell.angle_gamma   90.00
#
_symmetry.space_group_name_H-M   'P 1'
#
loop_
_entity.id
_entity.type
_entity.pdbx_description
1 polymer ?
#
loop_
_entity_poly.entity_id
_entity_poly.type
_entity_poly.pdbx_seq_one_letter_code
_entity_poly.pdbx_strand_id
1 'polypeptide(L)'
;MTRRSIPWILVALVAASCGSGDVVGDTTSVPTTTTTTAATTTTSTSTTTTTSLPPTPLEELGYPVSDDWVVETVVAGIDSGTGGLAIDADGVLYQGDFGYPDHVGNAVYRITQDGTVETFASVPEMQSLTMTTFGPDGALYQSGYG
;
A
#
# COMPACT_ATOMS: atom_id res chain seq x y z
N MET A 1 21.86 -31.68 11.52
CA MET A 1 21.47 -30.70 10.48
C MET A 1 20.64 -29.62 11.13
N THR A 2 21.24 -28.46 11.39
CA THR A 2 20.59 -27.35 12.10
C THR A 2 20.03 -26.40 11.03
N ARG A 3 18.70 -26.37 10.87
CA ARG A 3 18.04 -25.40 9.97
C ARG A 3 18.34 -23.99 10.49
N ARG A 4 19.14 -23.23 9.76
CA ARG A 4 19.34 -21.80 10.02
C ARG A 4 18.08 -21.08 9.56
N SER A 5 17.40 -20.43 10.50
CA SER A 5 16.32 -19.48 10.23
C SER A 5 16.90 -18.32 9.41
N ILE A 6 16.35 -18.07 8.22
CA ILE A 6 16.66 -16.90 7.40
C ILE A 6 15.70 -15.79 7.87
N PRO A 7 16.19 -14.58 8.24
CA PRO A 7 15.32 -13.49 8.64
C PRO A 7 14.52 -12.99 7.41
N TRP A 8 13.21 -12.89 7.59
CA TRP A 8 12.26 -12.39 6.60
C TRP A 8 12.57 -10.94 6.21
N ILE A 9 12.52 -10.64 4.91
CA ILE A 9 12.61 -9.29 4.38
C ILE A 9 11.28 -8.58 4.65
N LEU A 10 11.35 -7.47 5.38
CA LEU A 10 10.24 -6.55 5.58
C LEU A 10 10.07 -5.74 4.29
N VAL A 11 9.03 -6.04 3.50
CA VAL A 11 8.65 -5.19 2.37
C VAL A 11 7.68 -4.13 2.91
N ALA A 12 8.20 -2.93 3.16
CA ALA A 12 7.37 -1.77 3.45
C ALA A 12 6.87 -1.18 2.13
N LEU A 13 5.57 -1.26 1.88
CA LEU A 13 4.94 -0.57 0.75
C LEU A 13 4.71 0.90 1.14
N VAL A 14 5.33 1.82 0.41
CA VAL A 14 5.05 3.25 0.52
C VAL A 14 3.95 3.59 -0.48
N ALA A 15 2.71 3.68 -0.02
CA ALA A 15 1.63 4.29 -0.79
C ALA A 15 1.59 5.79 -0.45
N ALA A 16 2.17 6.64 -1.30
CA ALA A 16 1.99 8.07 -1.19
C ALA A 16 0.59 8.45 -1.70
N SER A 17 -0.34 8.78 -0.81
CA SER A 17 -1.55 9.50 -1.22
C SER A 17 -1.18 10.98 -1.39
N CYS A 18 -1.28 11.49 -2.62
CA CYS A 18 -1.23 12.92 -2.84
C CYS A 18 -2.61 13.47 -2.45
N GLY A 19 -2.69 14.21 -1.35
CA GLY A 19 -3.89 14.96 -0.98
C GLY A 19 -4.31 15.85 -2.15
N SER A 20 -5.55 15.67 -2.61
CA SER A 20 -6.16 16.51 -3.63
C SER A 20 -6.13 17.97 -3.16
N GLY A 21 -5.26 18.77 -3.78
CA GLY A 21 -5.21 20.20 -3.56
C GLY A 21 -6.56 20.84 -3.88
N ASP A 22 -7.07 21.62 -2.93
CA ASP A 22 -8.25 22.46 -3.06
C ASP A 22 -8.20 23.29 -4.35
N VAL A 23 -9.19 23.09 -5.21
CA VAL A 23 -9.41 23.94 -6.38
C VAL A 23 -9.96 25.28 -5.88
N VAL A 24 -9.15 26.31 -6.05
CA VAL A 24 -9.46 27.72 -5.77
C VAL A 24 -10.58 28.20 -6.70
N GLY A 25 -11.76 28.44 -6.10
CA GLY A 25 -12.68 29.56 -6.32
C GLY A 25 -13.15 29.94 -7.73
N ASP A 26 -14.44 29.72 -8.00
CA ASP A 26 -15.26 30.66 -8.77
C ASP A 26 -16.58 30.93 -8.03
N THR A 27 -16.82 32.19 -7.69
CA THR A 27 -17.93 32.65 -6.85
C THR A 27 -19.09 33.12 -7.71
N THR A 28 -20.11 32.27 -7.87
CA THR A 28 -21.46 32.72 -8.26
C THR A 28 -22.42 32.47 -7.09
N SER A 29 -22.89 33.56 -6.48
CA SER A 29 -23.76 33.53 -5.31
C SER A 29 -25.24 33.35 -5.71
N VAL A 30 -25.86 32.27 -5.23
CA VAL A 30 -27.31 32.06 -5.23
C VAL A 30 -27.80 32.16 -3.79
N PRO A 31 -28.87 32.92 -3.47
CA PRO A 31 -29.40 32.98 -2.12
C PRO A 31 -30.22 31.70 -1.83
N THR A 32 -29.82 30.96 -0.80
CA THR A 32 -30.58 29.80 -0.29
C THR A 32 -31.11 30.09 1.10
N THR A 33 -32.42 29.90 1.27
CA THR A 33 -33.19 30.07 2.51
C THR A 33 -32.68 29.15 3.62
N THR A 34 -32.40 29.72 4.79
CA THR A 34 -31.93 28.99 5.97
C THR A 34 -33.11 28.47 6.79
N THR A 35 -33.19 27.16 7.01
CA THR A 35 -34.01 26.54 8.05
C THR A 35 -33.09 26.07 9.17
N THR A 36 -33.22 26.67 10.36
CA THR A 36 -32.43 26.35 11.56
C THR A 36 -33.08 25.21 12.34
N THR A 37 -32.42 24.06 12.41
CA THR A 37 -32.72 22.99 13.37
C THR A 37 -31.61 22.95 14.41
N ALA A 38 -31.96 23.10 15.69
CA ALA A 38 -31.02 23.06 16.80
C ALA A 38 -30.48 21.63 17.00
N ALA A 39 -29.16 21.47 16.90
CA ALA A 39 -28.46 20.23 17.24
C ALA A 39 -27.82 20.36 18.63
N THR A 40 -28.07 19.36 19.48
CA THR A 40 -27.47 19.20 20.80
C THR A 40 -26.03 18.70 20.63
N THR A 41 -25.04 19.49 21.05
CA THR A 41 -23.63 19.10 21.07
C THR A 41 -23.31 18.40 22.38
N THR A 42 -22.97 17.12 22.32
CA THR A 42 -22.41 16.37 23.45
C THR A 42 -20.89 16.36 23.31
N THR A 43 -20.19 17.10 24.18
CA THR A 43 -18.72 17.11 24.25
C THR A 43 -18.24 15.91 25.06
N SER A 44 -17.57 14.96 24.40
CA SER A 44 -16.85 13.87 25.06
C SER A 44 -15.36 14.20 25.11
N THR A 45 -14.83 14.40 26.32
CA THR A 45 -13.40 14.61 26.55
C THR A 45 -12.71 13.25 26.68
N SER A 46 -11.90 12.88 25.68
CA SER A 46 -10.98 11.73 25.79
C SER A 46 -9.61 12.20 26.23
N THR A 47 -9.13 11.66 27.35
CA THR A 47 -7.76 11.85 27.85
C THR A 47 -6.89 10.73 27.30
N THR A 48 -5.97 11.03 26.38
CA THR A 48 -4.99 10.07 25.87
C THR A 48 -3.70 10.19 26.66
N THR A 49 -3.33 9.15 27.41
CA THR A 49 -2.03 9.04 28.09
C THR A 49 -1.02 8.41 27.14
N THR A 50 -0.11 9.20 26.59
CA THR A 50 0.96 8.71 25.71
C THR A 50 2.18 8.31 26.54
N THR A 51 2.40 7.01 26.70
CA THR A 51 3.66 6.47 27.24
C THR A 51 4.72 6.57 26.15
N SER A 52 5.78 7.36 26.35
CA SER A 52 6.82 7.54 25.32
C SER A 52 7.59 6.23 25.11
N LEU A 53 7.42 5.63 23.94
CA LEU A 53 8.26 4.53 23.49
C LEU A 53 9.67 5.06 23.18
N PRO A 54 10.72 4.22 23.25
CA PRO A 54 12.05 4.60 22.80
C PRO A 54 11.99 5.06 21.34
N PRO A 55 12.85 6.01 20.94
CA PRO A 55 12.84 6.56 19.58
C PRO A 55 13.04 5.44 18.57
N THR A 56 12.30 5.51 17.47
CA THR A 56 12.41 4.52 16.42
C THR A 56 13.77 4.63 15.71
N PRO A 57 14.27 3.56 15.07
CA PRO A 57 15.57 3.60 14.36
C PRO A 57 15.71 4.73 13.33
N LEU A 58 14.59 5.27 12.81
CA LEU A 58 14.58 6.38 11.87
C LEU A 58 14.86 7.73 12.54
N GLU A 59 14.41 7.93 13.77
CA GLU A 59 14.67 9.16 14.55
C GLU A 59 16.15 9.24 14.97
N GLU A 60 16.79 8.11 15.28
CA GLU A 60 18.22 8.06 15.60
C GLU A 60 19.12 8.47 14.42
N LEU A 61 18.64 8.25 13.20
CA LEU A 61 19.32 8.65 11.97
C LEU A 61 18.98 10.08 11.52
N GLY A 62 18.14 10.80 12.28
CA GLY A 62 17.74 12.18 11.98
C GLY A 62 16.76 12.31 10.80
N TYR A 63 16.12 11.22 10.37
CA TYR A 63 15.03 11.31 9.41
C TYR A 63 13.78 11.83 10.11
N PRO A 64 13.09 12.85 9.55
CA PRO A 64 11.86 13.34 10.13
C PRO A 64 10.82 12.21 10.09
N VAL A 65 10.41 11.74 11.27
CA VAL A 65 9.20 10.93 11.40
C VAL A 65 8.03 11.90 11.41
N SER A 66 7.17 11.76 10.42
CA SER A 66 5.93 12.52 10.32
C SER A 66 4.78 11.58 10.65
N ASP A 67 3.86 12.04 11.49
CA ASP A 67 2.58 11.34 11.77
C ASP A 67 1.62 11.41 10.56
N ASP A 68 2.01 12.08 9.47
CA ASP A 68 1.20 12.23 8.26
C ASP A 68 1.19 10.95 7.40
N TRP A 69 2.12 10.01 7.67
CA TRP A 69 2.24 8.75 6.93
C TRP A 69 2.09 7.56 7.86
N VAL A 70 1.23 6.62 7.47
CA VAL A 70 1.04 5.34 8.15
C VAL A 70 1.71 4.24 7.32
N VAL A 71 2.51 3.40 7.97
CA VAL A 71 3.07 2.17 7.38
C VAL A 71 2.35 0.99 8.01
N GLU A 72 1.76 0.14 7.17
CA GLU A 72 1.07 -1.07 7.61
C GLU A 72 1.46 -2.28 6.76
N THR A 73 1.40 -3.45 7.38
CA THR A 73 1.56 -4.73 6.67
C THR A 73 0.19 -5.18 6.18
N VAL A 74 -0.04 -5.08 4.87
CA VAL A 74 -1.27 -5.60 4.25
C VAL A 74 -1.25 -7.13 4.21
N VAL A 75 -0.10 -7.72 3.88
CA VAL A 75 0.07 -9.17 3.79
C VAL A 75 1.52 -9.57 4.06
N ALA A 76 1.71 -10.78 4.59
CA ALA A 76 3.01 -11.41 4.78
C ALA A 76 2.95 -12.91 4.47
N GLY A 77 4.11 -13.51 4.19
CA GLY A 77 4.22 -14.96 3.99
C GLY A 77 3.72 -15.48 2.65
N ILE A 78 3.60 -14.61 1.63
CA ILE A 78 3.38 -15.04 0.25
C ILE A 78 4.62 -15.81 -0.20
N ASP A 79 4.42 -16.99 -0.77
CA ASP A 79 5.48 -17.84 -1.31
C ASP A 79 5.97 -17.31 -2.67
N SER A 80 6.66 -16.17 -2.63
CA SER A 80 7.05 -15.42 -3.82
C SER A 80 8.33 -14.64 -3.58
N GLY A 81 9.18 -14.57 -4.61
CA GLY A 81 10.21 -13.54 -4.68
C GLY A 81 9.57 -12.21 -5.04
N THR A 82 9.75 -11.16 -4.24
CA THR A 82 9.16 -9.85 -4.56
C THR A 82 9.76 -9.28 -5.84
N GLY A 83 8.95 -9.18 -6.88
CA GLY A 83 9.29 -8.54 -8.15
C GLY A 83 8.65 -7.16 -8.29
N GLY A 84 8.11 -6.90 -9.48
CA GLY A 84 7.41 -5.65 -9.80
C GLY A 84 6.14 -5.47 -8.98
N LEU A 85 5.79 -4.21 -8.70
CA LEU A 85 4.57 -3.84 -7.98
C LEU A 85 3.80 -2.78 -8.78
N ALA A 86 2.47 -2.89 -8.82
CA ALA A 86 1.58 -1.86 -9.35
C ALA A 86 0.29 -1.80 -8.53
N ILE A 87 -0.33 -0.63 -8.44
CA ILE A 87 -1.63 -0.45 -7.78
C ILE A 87 -2.63 0.01 -8.84
N ASP A 88 -3.82 -0.59 -8.88
CA ASP A 88 -4.89 -0.16 -9.78
C ASP A 88 -5.69 1.03 -9.21
N ALA A 89 -6.67 1.51 -9.96
CA ALA A 89 -7.51 2.63 -9.56
C ALA A 89 -8.37 2.35 -8.31
N ASP A 90 -8.62 1.09 -8.00
CA ASP A 90 -9.41 0.65 -6.84
C ASP A 90 -8.53 0.40 -5.60
N GLY A 91 -7.23 0.65 -5.70
CA GLY A 91 -6.28 0.45 -4.60
C GLY A 91 -5.85 -1.01 -4.41
N VAL A 92 -6.11 -1.89 -5.38
CA VAL A 92 -5.66 -3.27 -5.35
C VAL A 92 -4.20 -3.35 -5.80
N LEU A 93 -3.37 -4.04 -5.02
CA LEU A 93 -1.96 -4.25 -5.30
C LEU A 93 -1.76 -5.48 -6.19
N TYR A 94 -0.95 -5.32 -7.23
CA TYR A 94 -0.48 -6.40 -8.09
C TYR A 94 1.01 -6.58 -7.87
N GLN A 95 1.42 -7.81 -7.55
CA GLN A 95 2.81 -8.18 -7.32
C GLN A 95 3.23 -9.24 -8.32
N GLY A 96 4.29 -8.98 -9.08
CA GLY A 96 4.99 -10.00 -9.86
C GLY A 96 5.89 -10.85 -8.98
N ASP A 97 5.89 -12.16 -9.24
CA ASP A 97 6.76 -13.12 -8.59
C ASP A 97 8.10 -13.27 -9.32
N PHE A 98 9.15 -12.69 -8.75
CA PHE A 98 10.51 -12.77 -9.28
C PHE A 98 11.15 -14.16 -9.12
N GLY A 99 10.63 -14.98 -8.20
CA GLY A 99 11.24 -16.27 -7.86
C GLY A 99 12.45 -16.15 -6.93
N TYR A 100 12.99 -17.31 -6.54
CA TYR A 100 14.17 -17.48 -5.69
C TYR A 100 14.73 -18.91 -5.90
N PRO A 101 15.86 -19.33 -5.30
CA PRO A 101 16.37 -20.69 -5.53
C PRO A 101 15.31 -21.77 -5.23
N ASP A 102 15.10 -22.68 -6.18
CA ASP A 102 14.06 -23.72 -6.18
C ASP A 102 12.60 -23.23 -6.41
N HIS A 103 12.39 -21.97 -6.79
CA HIS A 103 11.10 -21.38 -7.14
C HIS A 103 11.21 -20.44 -8.35
N VAL A 104 10.59 -20.81 -9.48
CA VAL A 104 10.80 -20.13 -10.79
C VAL A 104 10.27 -18.69 -10.81
N GLY A 105 9.23 -18.39 -10.05
CA GLY A 105 8.55 -17.09 -10.10
C GLY A 105 7.83 -16.86 -11.43
N ASN A 106 6.56 -17.26 -11.50
CA ASN A 106 5.78 -17.22 -12.74
C ASN A 106 4.32 -16.79 -12.53
N ALA A 107 4.07 -16.07 -11.44
CA ALA A 107 2.74 -15.63 -11.05
C ALA A 107 2.69 -14.12 -10.83
N VAL A 108 1.58 -13.52 -11.18
CA VAL A 108 1.17 -12.21 -10.68
C VAL A 108 0.10 -12.45 -9.63
N TYR A 109 0.31 -11.89 -8.44
CA TYR A 109 -0.65 -11.92 -7.34
C TYR A 109 -1.48 -10.64 -7.35
N ARG A 110 -2.79 -10.77 -7.11
CA ARG A 110 -3.71 -9.69 -6.78
C ARG A 110 -3.94 -9.69 -5.28
N ILE A 111 -3.73 -8.55 -4.65
CA ILE A 111 -3.71 -8.39 -3.20
C ILE A 111 -4.63 -7.22 -2.86
N THR A 112 -5.74 -7.50 -2.19
CA THR A 112 -6.69 -6.48 -1.73
C THR A 112 -6.24 -5.87 -0.40
N GLN A 113 -6.80 -4.71 -0.07
CA GLN A 113 -6.45 -3.95 1.15
C GLN A 113 -6.77 -4.68 2.46
N ASP A 114 -7.69 -5.66 2.42
CA ASP A 114 -7.99 -6.54 3.56
C ASP A 114 -7.01 -7.72 3.71
N GLY A 115 -5.98 -7.79 2.85
CA GLY A 115 -4.95 -8.82 2.86
C GLY A 115 -5.30 -10.10 2.11
N THR A 116 -6.44 -10.15 1.39
CA THR A 116 -6.75 -11.32 0.54
C THR A 116 -5.78 -11.39 -0.63
N VAL A 117 -5.21 -12.58 -0.85
CA VAL A 117 -4.26 -12.85 -1.95
C VAL A 117 -4.84 -13.90 -2.87
N GLU A 118 -4.81 -13.62 -4.16
CA GLU A 118 -5.14 -14.59 -5.21
C GLU A 118 -4.15 -14.50 -6.38
N THR A 119 -3.98 -15.61 -7.09
CA THR A 119 -3.22 -15.60 -8.34
C THR A 119 -4.07 -14.94 -9.42
N PHE A 120 -3.63 -13.78 -9.89
CA PHE A 120 -4.29 -13.05 -10.98
C PHE A 120 -3.98 -13.67 -12.34
N ALA A 121 -2.69 -13.96 -12.57
CA ALA A 121 -2.23 -14.57 -13.80
C ALA A 121 -1.02 -15.46 -13.49
N SER A 122 -0.92 -16.61 -14.17
CA SER A 122 0.29 -17.43 -14.16
C SER A 122 0.36 -18.23 -15.45
N VAL A 123 1.49 -18.11 -16.15
CA VAL A 123 1.81 -18.92 -17.32
C VAL A 123 3.27 -19.38 -17.26
N PRO A 124 3.63 -20.56 -17.78
CA PRO A 124 5.00 -21.09 -17.69
C PRO A 124 6.09 -20.21 -18.32
N GLU A 125 5.72 -19.38 -19.29
CA GLU A 125 6.62 -18.50 -20.04
C GLU A 125 6.94 -17.20 -19.28
N MET A 126 6.14 -16.85 -18.27
CA MET A 126 6.43 -15.73 -17.40
C MET A 126 7.45 -16.22 -16.37
N GLN A 127 8.70 -15.81 -16.48
CA GLN A 127 9.76 -16.19 -15.54
C GLN A 127 10.40 -14.94 -14.97
N SER A 128 10.73 -15.00 -13.67
CA SER A 128 11.40 -13.94 -12.92
C SER A 128 10.86 -12.54 -13.22
N LEU A 129 9.62 -12.31 -12.81
CA LEU A 129 8.88 -11.08 -13.08
C LEU A 129 9.55 -9.88 -12.40
N THR A 130 9.85 -8.83 -13.17
CA THR A 130 10.67 -7.69 -12.72
C THR A 130 9.90 -6.39 -12.59
N MET A 131 9.06 -6.04 -13.57
CA MET A 131 8.34 -4.78 -13.60
C MET A 131 6.87 -5.02 -13.94
N THR A 132 6.01 -4.35 -13.20
CA THR A 132 4.56 -4.47 -13.27
C THR A 132 3.99 -3.05 -13.38
N THR A 133 3.13 -2.78 -14.35
CA THR A 133 2.53 -1.45 -14.53
C THR A 133 1.19 -1.52 -15.24
N PHE A 134 0.30 -0.56 -14.96
CA PHE A 134 -0.94 -0.41 -15.71
C PHE A 134 -0.75 0.57 -16.86
N GLY A 135 -1.22 0.20 -18.05
CA GLY A 135 -1.28 1.10 -19.19
C GLY A 135 -2.51 2.02 -19.13
N PRO A 136 -2.56 3.04 -20.01
CA PRO A 136 -3.72 3.94 -20.11
C PRO A 136 -4.99 3.23 -20.60
N ASP A 137 -4.87 2.03 -21.13
CA ASP A 137 -5.96 1.13 -21.53
C ASP A 137 -6.50 0.28 -20.36
N GLY A 138 -5.93 0.41 -19.16
CA GLY A 138 -6.27 -0.39 -17.99
C GLY A 138 -5.70 -1.81 -18.03
N ALA A 139 -4.88 -2.16 -19.01
CA ALA A 139 -4.22 -3.46 -19.05
C ALA A 139 -3.00 -3.48 -18.11
N LEU A 140 -2.75 -4.64 -17.50
CA LEU A 140 -1.54 -4.88 -16.72
C LEU A 140 -0.42 -5.37 -17.64
N TYR A 141 0.68 -4.62 -17.68
CA TYR A 141 1.90 -4.96 -18.42
C TYR A 141 2.92 -5.53 -17.45
N GLN A 142 3.46 -6.69 -17.80
CA GLN A 142 4.43 -7.42 -16.99
C GLN A 142 5.68 -7.73 -17.82
N SER A 143 6.86 -7.36 -17.29
CA SER A 143 8.14 -7.86 -17.79
C SER A 143 8.66 -9.00 -16.94
N GLY A 144 9.46 -9.86 -17.55
CA GLY A 144 10.18 -10.94 -16.89
C GLY A 144 11.53 -11.19 -17.57
N TYR A 145 12.35 -12.03 -16.95
CA TYR A 145 13.58 -12.53 -17.53
C TYR A 145 13.50 -14.06 -17.55
N GLY A 146 13.41 -14.62 -18.76
CA GLY A 146 13.28 -16.06 -19.03
C GLY A 146 13.72 -16.38 -20.45
#